data_AF-A0A3B9IHH9-F1
#
_entry.id   AF-A0A3B9IHH9-F1
#
_cell.length_a   1.000
_cell.length_b   1.000
_cell.length_c   1.000
_cell.angle_alpha   90.00
_cell.angle_beta   90.00
_cell.angle_gamma   90.00
#
_symmetry.space_group_name_H-M   'P 1'
#
loop_
_entity.id
_entity.type
_entity.pdbx_description
1 polymer ?
#
loop_
_entity_poly.entity_id
_entity_poly.type
_entity_poly.pdbx_seq_one_letter_code
_entity_poly.pdbx_strand_id
1 'polypeptide(L)'
;DPPRAGARALTEQLAASGVPLIAAVSCNPVTFVRDAKILAAAGYRLVRVMPVDQFLWSRHVELAAEFRLDPALAAARGGTGRQAPRDDPHAPPRGRGAAKTDRGPKQRGMR
;
A
#
# COMPACT_ATOMS: atom_id res chain seq x y z
N ASP A 1 -4.23 8.64 -6.25
CA ASP A 1 -5.30 9.61 -6.49
C ASP A 1 -4.71 10.87 -7.10
N PRO A 2 -4.36 10.85 -8.40
CA PRO A 2 -3.75 11.99 -9.07
C PRO A 2 -4.81 12.98 -9.58
N PRO A 3 -4.41 14.20 -9.99
CA PRO A 3 -5.29 15.09 -10.75
C PRO A 3 -5.76 14.44 -12.06
N ARG A 4 -6.74 15.05 -12.75
CA ARG A 4 -7.31 14.54 -14.02
C ARG A 4 -6.31 14.29 -15.15
N ALA A 5 -5.13 14.92 -15.10
CA ALA A 5 -4.03 14.68 -16.05
C ALA A 5 -3.33 13.32 -15.82
N GLY A 6 -3.64 12.63 -14.73
CA GLY A 6 -2.99 11.40 -14.25
C GLY A 6 -1.65 11.68 -13.56
N ALA A 7 -0.86 10.62 -13.34
CA ALA A 7 0.33 10.63 -12.50
C ALA A 7 1.61 10.21 -13.24
N ARG A 8 1.67 10.34 -14.58
CA ARG A 8 2.73 9.77 -15.44
C ARG A 8 4.13 9.75 -14.82
N ALA A 9 4.67 10.91 -14.41
CA ALA A 9 6.02 11.00 -13.85
C ALA A 9 6.19 10.18 -12.55
N LEU A 10 5.20 10.23 -11.64
CA LEU A 10 5.18 9.39 -10.44
C LEU A 10 5.01 7.91 -10.80
N THR A 11 4.17 7.59 -11.78
CA THR A 11 3.99 6.21 -12.24
C THR A 11 5.26 5.62 -12.81
N GLU A 12 6.05 6.40 -13.56
CA GLU A 12 7.38 6.00 -14.06
C GLU A 12 8.36 5.73 -12.90
N GLN A 13 8.33 6.55 -11.85
CA GLN A 13 9.12 6.31 -10.63
C GLN A 13 8.67 5.05 -9.87
N LEU A 14 7.36 4.86 -9.70
CA LEU A 14 6.80 3.66 -9.06
C LEU A 14 7.10 2.40 -9.86
N ALA A 15 7.06 2.47 -11.20
CA ALA A 15 7.40 1.38 -12.10
C ALA A 15 8.85 0.92 -11.94
N ALA A 16 9.78 1.85 -11.72
CA ALA A 16 11.18 1.55 -11.42
C ALA A 16 11.40 1.08 -9.97
N SER A 17 10.42 1.29 -9.08
CA SER A 17 10.54 0.90 -7.68
C SER A 17 10.39 -0.62 -7.48
N GLY A 18 10.75 -1.08 -6.28
CA GLY A 18 10.52 -2.44 -5.80
C GLY A 18 9.27 -2.59 -4.91
N VAL A 19 8.37 -1.59 -4.87
CA VAL A 19 7.19 -1.64 -4.00
C VAL A 19 6.24 -2.75 -4.50
N PRO A 20 5.85 -3.73 -3.66
CA PRO A 20 5.13 -4.92 -4.13
C PRO A 20 3.66 -4.68 -4.46
N LEU A 21 3.07 -3.58 -3.95
CA LEU A 21 1.65 -3.29 -4.03
C LEU A 21 1.42 -1.80 -4.28
N ILE A 22 0.65 -1.47 -5.32
CA ILE A 22 0.21 -0.12 -5.61
C ILE A 22 -1.32 -0.09 -5.64
N ALA A 23 -1.91 0.77 -4.81
CA ALA A 23 -3.31 1.14 -4.93
C ALA A 23 -3.40 2.40 -5.80
N ALA A 24 -4.10 2.32 -6.92
CA ALA A 24 -4.32 3.44 -7.81
C ALA A 24 -5.79 3.89 -7.73
N VAL A 25 -6.02 5.19 -7.65
CA VAL A 25 -7.35 5.81 -7.74
C VAL A 25 -7.32 6.79 -8.90
N SER A 26 -8.37 6.87 -9.72
CA SER A 26 -8.44 7.83 -10.83
C SER A 26 -9.86 8.16 -11.26
N CYS A 27 -10.10 9.47 -11.45
CA CYS A 27 -11.34 10.04 -11.95
C CYS A 27 -11.41 10.13 -13.50
N ASN A 28 -10.36 9.68 -14.19
CA ASN A 28 -10.22 9.76 -15.64
C ASN A 28 -9.69 8.43 -16.20
N PRO A 29 -10.56 7.59 -16.78
CA PRO A 29 -10.19 6.28 -17.32
C PRO A 29 -9.09 6.34 -18.39
N VAL A 30 -9.01 7.40 -19.18
CA VAL A 30 -8.02 7.52 -20.27
C VAL A 30 -6.61 7.67 -19.70
N THR A 31 -6.43 8.58 -18.74
CA THR A 31 -5.12 8.76 -18.08
C THR A 31 -4.79 7.59 -17.17
N PHE A 32 -5.78 6.95 -16.55
CA PHE A 32 -5.59 5.70 -15.82
C PHE A 32 -5.00 4.62 -16.71
N VAL A 33 -5.53 4.39 -17.92
CA VAL A 33 -5.02 3.37 -18.86
C VAL A 33 -3.56 3.66 -19.26
N ARG A 34 -3.21 4.93 -19.49
CA ARG A 34 -1.80 5.30 -19.76
C ARG A 34 -0.89 4.88 -18.59
N ASP A 35 -1.26 5.25 -17.38
CA ASP A 35 -0.45 4.98 -16.19
C ASP A 35 -0.41 3.45 -15.89
N ALA A 36 -1.53 2.75 -16.07
CA ALA A 36 -1.62 1.30 -15.95
C ALA A 36 -0.69 0.57 -16.94
N LYS A 37 -0.55 1.06 -18.18
CA LYS A 37 0.37 0.49 -19.17
C LYS A 37 1.84 0.63 -18.74
N ILE A 38 2.21 1.74 -18.12
CA ILE A 38 3.56 1.95 -17.59
C ILE A 38 3.86 0.92 -16.50
N LEU A 39 2.93 0.73 -15.55
CA LEU A 39 3.08 -0.29 -14.50
C LEU A 39 3.13 -1.71 -15.07
N ALA A 40 2.26 -2.03 -16.04
CA ALA A 40 2.23 -3.33 -16.69
C ALA A 40 3.54 -3.66 -17.41
N ALA A 41 4.09 -2.70 -18.15
CA ALA A 41 5.39 -2.86 -18.81
C ALA A 41 6.54 -3.08 -17.81
N ALA A 42 6.41 -2.59 -16.58
CA ALA A 42 7.39 -2.78 -15.52
C ALA A 42 7.21 -4.07 -14.70
N GLY A 43 6.26 -4.94 -15.06
CA GLY A 43 6.03 -6.23 -14.42
C GLY A 43 4.97 -6.23 -13.31
N TYR A 44 4.22 -5.14 -13.16
CA TYR A 44 3.04 -5.14 -12.30
C TYR A 44 1.83 -5.78 -13.00
N ARG A 45 1.10 -6.64 -12.30
CA ARG A 45 -0.20 -7.15 -12.74
C ARG A 45 -1.31 -6.30 -12.16
N LEU A 46 -2.27 -5.89 -13.00
CA LEU A 46 -3.55 -5.35 -12.56
C LEU A 46 -4.40 -6.51 -12.03
N VAL A 47 -4.56 -6.58 -10.70
CA VAL A 47 -5.26 -7.69 -10.03
C VAL A 47 -6.76 -7.44 -9.96
N ARG A 48 -7.16 -6.21 -9.66
CA ARG A 48 -8.56 -5.79 -9.64
C ARG A 48 -8.70 -4.34 -10.07
N VAL A 49 -9.85 -4.03 -10.67
CA VAL A 49 -10.31 -2.66 -10.88
C VAL A 49 -11.79 -2.60 -10.49
N MET A 50 -12.16 -1.58 -9.72
CA MET A 50 -13.50 -1.33 -9.26
C MET A 50 -13.93 0.07 -9.71
N PRO A 51 -14.91 0.17 -10.62
CA PRO A 51 -15.60 1.43 -10.87
C PRO A 51 -16.41 1.83 -9.65
N VAL A 52 -16.38 3.11 -9.29
CA VAL A 52 -17.14 3.70 -8.20
C VAL A 52 -17.92 4.89 -8.76
N ASP A 53 -19.24 4.81 -8.68
CA ASP A 53 -20.14 5.90 -9.04
C ASP A 53 -20.29 6.87 -7.85
N GLN A 54 -19.30 7.73 -7.66
CA GLN A 54 -19.34 8.73 -6.58
C GLN A 54 -20.10 10.01 -6.97
N PHE A 55 -20.38 10.20 -8.26
CA PHE A 55 -20.94 11.44 -8.81
C PHE A 55 -22.26 11.16 -9.51
N LEU A 56 -23.29 10.94 -8.69
CA LEU A 56 -24.62 10.59 -9.16
C LEU A 56 -25.14 11.61 -10.19
N TRP A 57 -25.76 11.10 -11.25
CA TRP A 57 -26.28 11.88 -12.38
C TRP A 57 -25.22 12.63 -13.21
N SER A 58 -23.96 12.23 -13.10
CA SER A 58 -22.88 12.72 -13.96
C SER A 58 -22.35 11.62 -14.88
N ARG A 59 -21.55 12.01 -15.87
CA ARG A 59 -20.77 11.09 -16.72
C ARG A 59 -19.42 10.69 -16.11
N HIS A 60 -19.12 11.13 -14.90
CA HIS A 60 -17.84 10.89 -14.26
C HIS A 60 -17.85 9.60 -13.45
N VAL A 61 -16.74 8.87 -13.50
CA VAL A 61 -16.56 7.61 -12.77
C VAL A 61 -15.19 7.62 -12.12
N GLU A 62 -15.13 7.16 -10.88
CA GLU A 62 -13.85 6.84 -10.24
C GLU A 62 -13.48 5.40 -10.47
N LEU A 63 -12.19 5.14 -10.59
CA LEU A 63 -11.63 3.81 -10.59
C LEU A 63 -10.77 3.63 -9.35
N ALA A 64 -10.96 2.54 -8.62
CA ALA A 64 -10.01 2.04 -7.63
C ALA A 64 -9.39 0.74 -8.13
N ALA A 65 -8.06 0.68 -8.24
CA ALA A 65 -7.34 -0.44 -8.82
C ALA A 65 -6.20 -0.92 -7.93
N GLU A 66 -5.95 -2.23 -8.00
CA GLU A 66 -4.85 -2.90 -7.30
C GLU A 66 -3.84 -3.42 -8.31
N PHE A 67 -2.59 -2.99 -8.17
CA PHE A 67 -1.46 -3.51 -8.93
C PHE A 67 -0.51 -4.26 -8.00
N ARG A 68 -0.06 -5.45 -8.42
CA ARG A 68 0.89 -6.29 -7.69
C ARG A 68 2.14 -6.52 -8.55
N LEU A 69 3.31 -6.25 -8.01
CA LEU A 69 4.57 -6.59 -8.69
C LEU A 69 4.74 -8.11 -8.66
N ASP A 70 5.28 -8.70 -9.74
CA ASP A 70 5.71 -10.09 -9.69
C ASP A 70 6.69 -10.30 -8.52
N PRO A 71 6.46 -11.27 -7.61
CA PRO A 71 7.32 -11.50 -6.46
C PRO A 71 8.80 -11.69 -6.82
N ALA A 72 9.11 -12.31 -7.97
CA ALA A 72 10.48 -12.50 -8.41
C ALA A 72 11.15 -11.14 -8.76
N LEU A 73 10.40 -10.24 -9.40
CA LEU A 73 10.87 -8.89 -9.71
C LEU A 73 10.96 -8.01 -8.46
N ALA A 74 10.03 -8.16 -7.51
CA ALA A 74 10.07 -7.43 -6.24
C ALA A 74 11.30 -7.78 -5.41
N ALA A 75 11.65 -9.06 -5.34
CA ALA A 75 12.85 -9.55 -4.67
C ALA A 75 14.13 -9.00 -5.33
N ALA A 76 14.20 -9.02 -6.67
CA ALA A 76 15.34 -8.51 -7.43
C ALA A 76 15.55 -6.99 -7.26
N ARG A 77 14.48 -6.22 -7.04
CA ARG A 77 14.54 -4.75 -6.82
C ARG A 77 14.75 -4.36 -5.35
N GLY A 78 15.03 -5.32 -4.47
CA GLY A 78 15.29 -5.07 -3.05
C GLY A 78 14.09 -4.49 -2.30
N GLY A 79 12.86 -4.89 -2.67
CA GLY A 79 11.62 -4.36 -2.11
C GLY A 79 11.60 -4.39 -0.58
N THR A 80 11.94 -3.27 0.06
CA THR A 80 11.85 -3.12 1.51
C THR A 80 10.38 -3.03 1.86
N GLY A 81 9.80 -4.15 2.26
CA GLY A 81 8.40 -4.29 2.68
C GLY A 81 8.03 -3.53 3.95
N ARG A 82 8.66 -2.38 4.24
CA ARG A 82 8.21 -1.50 5.31
C ARG A 82 7.19 -0.53 4.72
N GLN A 83 5.92 -0.90 4.83
CA GLN A 83 4.84 0.06 4.78
C GLN A 83 5.25 1.27 5.64
N ALA A 84 5.32 2.47 5.06
CA ALA A 84 5.49 3.66 5.88
C ALA A 84 4.42 3.61 6.99
N PRO A 85 4.79 3.83 8.27
CA PRO A 85 3.79 3.92 9.32
C PRO A 85 2.74 4.92 8.87
N ARG A 86 1.48 4.49 8.79
CA ARG A 86 0.40 5.45 8.66
C ARG A 86 0.42 6.23 9.97
N ASP A 87 0.80 7.50 9.92
CA ASP A 87 0.45 8.44 10.98
C ASP A 87 -1.08 8.55 10.92
N ASP A 88 -1.77 7.62 11.59
CA ASP A 88 -3.21 7.57 11.69
C ASP A 88 -3.64 8.41 12.90
N PRO A 89 -4.21 9.61 12.69
CA PRO A 89 -4.65 10.48 13.79
C PRO A 89 -5.84 9.90 14.58
N HIS A 90 -6.38 8.75 14.17
CA HIS A 90 -7.51 8.08 14.83
C HIS A 90 -7.17 6.70 15.40
N ALA A 91 -5.89 6.30 15.41
CA ALA A 91 -5.50 5.06 16.07
C ALA A 91 -5.69 5.16 17.60
N PRO A 92 -6.35 4.17 18.24
CA PRO A 92 -6.47 4.16 19.69
C PRO A 92 -5.08 4.04 20.35
N PRO A 93 -4.84 4.69 21.51
CA PRO A 93 -3.54 4.64 22.17
C PRO A 93 -3.19 3.20 22.54
N ARG A 94 -2.00 2.74 22.12
CA ARG A 94 -1.51 1.40 22.47
C ARG A 94 -1.35 1.31 23.99
N GLY A 95 -2.11 0.40 24.61
CA GLY A 95 -2.01 0.13 26.04
C GLY A 95 -0.58 -0.25 26.43
N ARG A 96 -0.04 0.40 27.46
CA ARG A 96 1.27 0.04 28.02
C ARG A 96 1.14 -1.36 28.63
N GLY A 97 1.77 -2.35 28.01
CA GLY A 97 1.88 -3.69 28.58
C GLY A 97 2.59 -3.62 29.93
N ALA A 98 1.94 -4.13 30.98
CA ALA A 98 2.54 -4.28 32.30
C ALA A 98 3.74 -5.23 32.21
N ALA A 99 4.91 -4.75 32.61
CA ALA A 99 6.10 -5.57 32.77
C ALA A 99 5.85 -6.64 33.84
N LYS A 100 5.81 -7.92 33.46
CA LYS A 100 5.92 -9.03 34.41
C LYS A 100 7.35 -9.03 34.97
N THR A 101 7.50 -8.63 36.23
CA THR A 101 8.74 -8.81 36.98
C THR A 101 8.84 -10.28 37.40
N ASP A 102 9.82 -10.97 36.84
CA ASP A 102 10.26 -12.30 37.24
C ASP A 102 10.82 -12.24 38.68
N ARG A 103 10.20 -12.94 39.64
CA ARG A 103 10.73 -13.06 41.01
C ARG A 103 11.50 -14.38 41.13
N GLY A 104 12.81 -14.25 41.35
CA GLY A 104 13.77 -15.34 41.55
C GLY A 104 13.55 -16.21 42.81
N PRO A 105 14.43 -17.19 43.03
CA PRO A 105 14.14 -18.42 43.78
C PRO A 105 14.13 -18.23 45.31
N LYS A 106 13.19 -18.89 45.98
CA LYS A 106 13.11 -18.95 47.46
C LYS A 106 14.24 -19.81 48.02
N GLN A 107 15.07 -19.22 48.87
CA GLN A 107 16.08 -19.93 49.66
C GLN A 107 15.42 -20.88 50.68
N ARG A 108 15.96 -22.10 50.76
CA ARG A 108 15.64 -23.16 51.71
C ARG A 108 16.34 -22.84 53.04
N GLY A 109 15.58 -22.52 54.07
CA GLY A 109 16.10 -22.25 55.42
C GLY A 109 15.89 -23.45 56.34
N MET A 110 16.99 -23.94 56.90
CA MET A 110 17.10 -24.93 57.98
C MET A 110 16.41 -24.46 59.26
N ARG A 111 15.74 -25.39 59.96
CA ARG A 111 15.68 -25.55 61.42
C ARG A 111 15.09 -26.91 61.75
#